data_AF-A0A0A9X418-F1
#
_entry.id   AF-A0A0A9X418-F1
#
_cell.length_a   1.000
_cell.length_b   1.000
_cell.length_c   1.000
_cell.angle_alpha   90.00
_cell.angle_beta   90.00
_cell.angle_gamma   90.00
#
_symmetry.space_group_name_H-M   'P 1'
#
loop_
_entity.id
_entity.type
_entity.pdbx_description
1 polymer ?
#
loop_
_entity_poly.entity_id
_entity_poly.type
_entity_poly.pdbx_seq_one_letter_code
_entity_poly.pdbx_strand_id
1 'polypeptide(L)'
;MNDKPIDELEHMNNNMTFDSYIYRFLVRDGYSLNVTIAYHTLVIVKEEQKYIIFTVNTSSGLQTYLLKFTGPNAESDCVKITTELKNANRAVEEAEQHRKGVSDS
;
A
#
# COMPACT_ATOMS: atom_id res chain seq x y z
N MET A 1 35.09 -31.46 -8.41
CA MET A 1 34.79 -30.02 -8.43
C MET A 1 34.31 -29.70 -9.83
N ASN A 2 33.00 -29.69 -10.05
CA ASN A 2 32.40 -29.24 -11.30
C ASN A 2 31.51 -28.06 -10.93
N ASP A 3 32.09 -26.86 -10.97
CA ASP A 3 31.31 -25.63 -10.86
C ASP A 3 30.49 -25.49 -12.13
N LYS A 4 29.16 -25.42 -11.97
CA LYS A 4 28.26 -25.13 -13.07
C LYS A 4 28.43 -23.66 -13.50
N PRO A 5 28.22 -23.32 -14.80
CA PRO A 5 28.38 -21.96 -15.29
C PRO A 5 27.39 -20.99 -14.63
N ILE A 6 27.86 -19.78 -14.35
CA ILE A 6 27.13 -18.69 -13.68
C ILE A 6 25.87 -18.27 -14.45
N ASP A 7 25.75 -18.62 -15.73
CA ASP A 7 24.63 -18.23 -16.60
C ASP A 7 23.32 -18.98 -16.31
N GLU A 8 23.33 -20.05 -15.51
CA GLU A 8 22.11 -20.75 -15.05
C GLU A 8 21.45 -20.11 -13.81
N LEU A 9 22.06 -19.09 -13.20
CA LEU A 9 21.54 -18.44 -11.98
C LEU A 9 20.63 -17.25 -12.26
N GLU A 10 20.58 -16.72 -13.48
CA GLU A 10 19.73 -15.55 -13.80
C GLU A 10 18.24 -15.89 -14.05
N HIS A 11 17.86 -17.17 -14.05
CA HIS A 11 16.49 -17.60 -14.33
C HIS A 11 15.73 -18.10 -13.09
N MET A 12 16.31 -18.00 -11.89
CA MET A 12 15.70 -18.49 -10.64
C MET A 12 15.63 -17.41 -9.56
N ASN A 13 14.77 -16.39 -9.74
CA ASN A 13 13.96 -15.81 -8.64
C ASN A 13 13.03 -14.65 -9.02
N ASN A 14 12.34 -14.71 -10.17
CA ASN A 14 11.14 -13.87 -10.36
C ASN A 14 9.87 -14.49 -9.77
N ASN A 15 9.96 -15.68 -9.16
CA ASN A 15 8.97 -16.14 -8.18
C ASN A 15 9.25 -15.49 -6.82
N MET A 16 9.17 -14.15 -6.74
CA MET A 16 8.71 -13.59 -5.47
C MET A 16 7.30 -14.15 -5.30
N THR A 17 7.18 -15.18 -4.47
CA THR A 17 5.90 -15.60 -3.95
C THR A 17 5.21 -14.34 -3.44
N PHE A 18 3.93 -14.15 -3.79
CA PHE A 18 3.04 -13.12 -3.23
C PHE A 18 2.81 -13.35 -1.72
N ASP A 19 3.83 -13.80 -1.00
CA ASP A 19 3.84 -14.07 0.42
C ASP A 19 3.70 -12.73 1.17
N SER A 20 2.44 -12.34 1.36
CA SER A 20 1.94 -11.75 2.59
C SER A 20 2.50 -10.39 3.02
N TYR A 21 2.79 -9.46 2.10
CA TYR A 21 2.99 -8.07 2.52
C TYR A 21 1.69 -7.49 3.07
N ILE A 22 1.62 -7.35 4.40
CA ILE A 22 0.53 -6.67 5.10
C ILE A 22 0.93 -5.21 5.28
N TYR A 23 0.30 -4.32 4.53
CA TYR A 23 0.46 -2.89 4.71
C TYR A 23 -0.45 -2.37 5.81
N ARG A 24 0.05 -1.41 6.60
CA ARG A 24 -0.72 -0.75 7.65
C ARG A 24 -0.45 0.74 7.61
N PHE A 25 -1.52 1.52 7.60
CA PHE A 25 -1.42 2.96 7.78
C PHE A 25 -1.69 3.32 9.24
N LEU A 26 -0.67 3.92 9.87
CA LEU A 26 -0.67 4.23 11.30
C LEU A 26 -0.36 5.71 11.50
N VAL A 27 -1.29 6.43 12.13
CA VAL A 27 -1.08 7.79 12.61
C VAL A 27 -1.02 7.76 14.14
N ARG A 28 0.07 8.28 14.70
CA ARG A 28 0.31 8.34 16.15
C ARG A 28 0.23 9.79 16.64
N ASP A 29 0.02 9.94 17.94
CA ASP A 29 0.00 11.20 18.70
C ASP A 29 -1.14 12.17 18.33
N GLY A 30 -2.29 12.03 19.00
CA GLY A 30 -3.44 12.94 18.91
C GLY A 30 -4.71 12.27 18.41
N TYR A 31 -4.70 11.81 17.16
CA TYR A 31 -5.78 11.00 16.57
C TYR A 31 -5.20 9.66 16.15
N SER A 32 -5.59 8.58 16.83
CA SER A 32 -5.11 7.23 16.51
C SER A 32 -5.87 6.65 15.33
N LEU A 33 -5.28 6.71 14.13
CA LEU A 33 -5.71 5.88 13.00
C LEU A 33 -4.79 4.67 12.92
N ASN A 34 -5.37 3.48 13.00
CA ASN A 34 -4.65 2.22 12.82
C ASN A 34 -5.47 1.33 11.88
N VAL A 35 -5.11 1.34 10.61
CA VAL A 35 -5.84 0.61 9.57
C VAL A 35 -4.89 -0.31 8.81
N THR A 36 -5.29 -1.57 8.67
CA THR A 36 -4.68 -2.49 7.70
C THR A 36 -5.14 -2.10 6.29
N ILE A 37 -4.21 -1.84 5.39
CA ILE A 37 -4.52 -1.61 3.98
C ILE A 37 -4.75 -2.97 3.34
N ALA A 38 -6.00 -3.26 3.02
CA ALA A 38 -6.41 -4.39 2.20
C ALA A 38 -7.24 -3.88 1.01
N TYR A 39 -7.59 -4.78 0.10
CA TYR A 39 -8.38 -4.43 -1.09
C TYR A 39 -9.62 -3.60 -0.73
N HIS A 40 -9.74 -2.42 -1.34
CA HIS A 40 -10.81 -1.43 -1.10
C HIS A 40 -10.97 -0.93 0.35
N THR A 41 -10.00 -1.15 1.24
CA THR A 41 -10.11 -0.69 2.64
C THR A 41 -9.77 0.79 2.80
N LEU A 42 -8.84 1.32 2.00
CA LEU A 42 -8.45 2.73 2.01
C LEU A 42 -8.58 3.31 0.60
N VAL A 43 -9.38 4.37 0.45
CA VAL A 43 -9.58 5.05 -0.84
C VAL A 43 -9.25 6.52 -0.69
N ILE A 44 -8.33 7.02 -1.52
CA ILE A 44 -8.04 8.44 -1.60
C ILE A 44 -9.15 9.10 -2.42
N VAL A 45 -9.89 10.02 -1.80
CA VAL A 45 -11.04 10.71 -2.40
C VAL A 45 -10.62 12.03 -3.03
N LYS A 46 -9.64 12.72 -2.43
CA LYS A 46 -9.15 14.01 -2.91
C LYS A 46 -7.68 14.19 -2.58
N GLU A 47 -6.93 14.73 -3.54
CA GLU A 47 -5.52 15.09 -3.40
C GLU A 47 -5.33 16.57 -3.71
N GLU A 48 -4.67 17.26 -2.79
CA GLU A 48 -4.41 18.68 -2.85
C GLU A 48 -2.97 18.93 -2.39
N GLN A 49 -2.45 20.13 -2.67
CA GLN A 49 -1.02 20.42 -2.51
C GLN A 49 -0.47 20.15 -1.10
N LYS A 50 -1.30 20.29 -0.05
CA LYS A 50 -0.90 20.12 1.37
C LYS A 50 -1.83 19.23 2.17
N TYR A 51 -2.77 18.54 1.53
CA TYR A 51 -3.67 17.65 2.23
C TYR A 51 -4.25 16.58 1.32
N ILE A 52 -4.65 15.47 1.95
CA ILE A 52 -5.44 14.44 1.31
C ILE A 52 -6.73 14.19 2.10
N ILE A 53 -7.79 13.85 1.38
CA ILE A 53 -9.02 13.30 1.96
C ILE A 53 -9.08 11.85 1.55
N PHE A 54 -9.27 10.96 2.51
CA PHE A 54 -9.39 9.53 2.24
C PHE A 54 -10.47 8.91 3.11
N THR A 55 -11.07 7.84 2.61
CA THR A 55 -12.02 7.02 3.35
C THR A 55 -11.38 5.72 3.76
N VAL A 56 -11.76 5.24 4.94
CA VAL A 56 -11.35 3.95 5.47
C VAL A 56 -12.60 3.16 5.84
N ASN A 57 -12.70 1.92 5.36
CA ASN A 57 -13.70 0.98 5.84
C ASN A 57 -13.22 0.34 7.15
N THR A 58 -13.89 0.64 8.26
CA THR A 58 -13.57 0.12 9.60
C THR A 58 -14.68 -0.82 10.08
N SER A 59 -14.44 -1.52 11.19
CA SER A 59 -15.49 -2.31 11.87
C SER A 59 -16.71 -1.47 12.29
N SER A 60 -16.52 -0.16 12.47
CA SER A 60 -17.58 0.80 12.81
C SER A 60 -18.24 1.44 11.57
N GLY A 61 -17.90 0.98 10.36
CA GLY A 61 -18.37 1.52 9.10
C GLY A 61 -17.33 2.38 8.35
N LEU A 62 -17.79 3.00 7.27
CA LEU A 62 -16.97 3.88 6.43
C LEU A 62 -16.71 5.22 7.14
N GLN A 63 -15.44 5.59 7.30
CA GLN A 63 -15.03 6.83 7.95
C GLN A 63 -14.18 7.67 7.00
N THR A 64 -14.41 8.98 6.95
CA THR A 64 -13.65 9.92 6.11
C THR A 64 -12.69 10.74 6.96
N TYR A 65 -11.45 10.84 6.52
CA TYR A 65 -10.37 11.55 7.20
C TYR A 65 -9.76 12.62 6.31
N LEU A 66 -9.32 13.71 6.93
CA LEU A 66 -8.46 14.73 6.34
C LEU A 66 -7.07 14.62 6.98
N LEU A 67 -6.05 14.31 6.18
CA LEU A 67 -4.66 14.43 6.63
C LEU A 67 -4.06 15.68 6.02
N LYS A 68 -3.78 16.66 6.90
CA LYS A 68 -3.18 17.95 6.53
C LYS A 68 -1.72 17.99 6.95
N PHE A 69 -0.87 18.37 6.01
CA PHE A 69 0.56 18.54 6.22
C PHE A 69 0.85 20.01 6.53
N THR A 70 1.76 20.27 7.47
CA THR A 70 2.10 21.63 7.92
C THR A 70 3.60 21.84 7.94
N GLY A 71 4.03 23.11 7.98
CA GLY A 71 5.44 23.48 7.96
C GLY A 71 6.04 23.59 6.55
N PRO A 72 7.35 23.89 6.45
CA PRO A 72 8.02 24.19 5.19
C PRO A 72 8.00 23.04 4.17
N ASN A 73 7.94 21.79 4.64
CA ASN A 73 7.97 20.59 3.80
C ASN A 73 6.57 20.02 3.50
N ALA A 74 5.50 20.73 3.87
CA ALA A 74 4.14 20.19 3.81
C ALA A 74 3.76 19.60 2.44
N GLU A 75 4.18 20.25 1.34
CA GLU A 75 3.84 19.82 -0.01
C GLU A 75 4.57 18.55 -0.41
N SER A 76 5.89 18.52 -0.17
CA SER A 76 6.71 17.37 -0.52
C SER A 76 6.35 16.15 0.33
N ASP A 77 6.02 16.34 1.61
CA ASP A 77 5.59 15.26 2.49
C ASP A 77 4.18 14.75 2.16
N CYS A 78 3.27 15.65 1.74
CA CYS A 78 1.96 15.26 1.20
C CYS A 78 2.13 14.34 -0.02
N VAL A 79 2.98 14.72 -0.97
CA VAL A 79 3.26 13.92 -2.17
C VAL A 79 3.86 12.56 -1.80
N LYS A 80 4.87 12.51 -0.92
CA LYS A 80 5.49 11.24 -0.49
C LYS A 80 4.47 10.28 0.10
N ILE A 81 3.69 10.72 1.08
CA ILE A 81 2.70 9.85 1.74
C ILE A 81 1.61 9.40 0.77
N THR A 82 1.14 10.29 -0.09
CA THR A 82 0.11 9.95 -1.10
C THR A 82 0.62 8.90 -2.07
N THR A 83 1.87 9.02 -2.54
CA THR A 83 2.50 8.02 -3.42
C THR A 83 2.64 6.67 -2.72
N GLU A 84 3.09 6.64 -1.47
CA GLU A 84 3.23 5.38 -0.73
C GLU A 84 1.89 4.69 -0.47
N LEU A 85 0.84 5.46 -0.14
CA LEU A 85 -0.51 4.91 0.02
C LEU A 85 -1.04 4.32 -1.29
N LYS A 86 -0.80 4.98 -2.44
CA LYS A 86 -1.16 4.45 -3.76
C LYS A 86 -0.40 3.17 -4.10
N ASN A 87 0.90 3.12 -3.80
CA ASN A 87 1.72 1.93 -4.02
C ASN A 87 1.23 0.76 -3.17
N ALA A 88 0.91 0.99 -1.90
CA ALA A 88 0.34 -0.02 -1.02
C ALA A 88 -1.03 -0.52 -1.52
N ASN A 89 -1.92 0.39 -1.94
CA ASN A 89 -3.22 0.03 -2.53
C ASN A 89 -3.07 -0.81 -3.80
N ARG A 90 -2.14 -0.46 -4.70
CA ARG A 90 -1.86 -1.24 -5.92
C ARG A 90 -1.35 -2.64 -5.58
N ALA A 91 -0.39 -2.74 -4.66
CA ALA A 91 0.18 -4.03 -4.25
C ALA A 91 -0.88 -5.00 -3.68
N VAL A 92 -1.81 -4.50 -2.85
CA VAL A 92 -2.88 -5.36 -2.30
C VAL A 92 -3.95 -5.71 -3.33
N GLU A 93 -4.17 -4.87 -4.34
CA GLU A 93 -5.05 -5.17 -5.47
C GLU A 93 -4.47 -6.26 -6.36
N GLU A 94 -3.20 -6.14 -6.75
CA GLU A 94 -2.50 -7.17 -7.54
C GLU A 94 -2.49 -8.52 -6.79
N ALA A 95 -2.23 -8.50 -5.48
CA ALA A 95 -2.26 -9.71 -4.65
C ALA A 95 -3.66 -10.33 -4.52
N GLU A 96 -4.75 -9.54 -4.54
CA GLU A 96 -6.10 -10.09 -4.59
C GLU A 96 -6.48 -10.64 -5.97
N GLN A 97 -6.12 -9.94 -7.03
CA GLN A 97 -6.37 -10.39 -8.40
C GLN A 97 -5.65 -11.72 -8.69
N HIS A 98 -4.40 -11.85 -8.24
CA HIS A 98 -3.66 -13.12 -8.33
C HIS A 98 -4.39 -14.25 -7.57
N ARG A 99 -4.86 -14.00 -6.35
CA ARG A 99 -5.62 -15.00 -5.57
C ARG A 99 -6.91 -15.44 -6.25
N LYS A 100 -7.64 -14.53 -6.90
CA LYS A 100 -8.86 -14.85 -7.66
C LYS A 100 -8.56 -15.60 -8.96
N GLY A 101 -7.45 -15.28 -9.64
CA GLY A 101 -7.04 -15.99 -10.86
C GLY A 101 -6.62 -17.43 -10.62
N VAL A 102 -6.19 -17.78 -9.40
CA VAL A 102 -5.82 -19.14 -8.99
C VAL A 102 -7.05 -19.98 -8.60
N SER A 103 -8.19 -19.37 -8.26
CA SER A 103 -9.40 -20.13 -7.91
C SER A 103 -10.19 -20.68 -9.10
N ASP A 104 -9.88 -20.22 -10.31
CA ASP A 104 -10.62 -20.52 -11.55
C ASP A 104 -9.88 -21.50 -12.49
N SER A 105 -8.74 -22.06 -12.05
CA SER A 105 -7.86 -22.97 -12.81
C SER A 105 -7.62 -24.28 -12.06
#